data_AF-S4MPT4-F1
#
_entry.id   AF-S4MPT4-F1
#
_cell.length_a   1.000
_cell.length_b   1.000
_cell.length_c   1.000
_cell.angle_alpha   90.00
_cell.angle_beta   90.00
_cell.angle_gamma   90.00
#
_symmetry.space_group_name_H-M   'P 1'
#
loop_
_entity.id
_entity.type
_entity.pdbx_description
1 polymer ?
#
loop_
_entity_poly.entity_id
_entity_poly.type
_entity_poly.pdbx_seq_one_letter_code
_entity_poly.pdbx_strand_id
1 'polypeptide(L)'
;MTLAVDVFVRDANGEWRVLDVPEGCSDSAGFESWRRTVWGSEAVRSLGARHLPVLAEDNLFVEAGEVPGFLREVALLRANLELIAATTERPRGIAERRHQLDSRLRNIEATALRALESGGGVLIW
;
A
#
# COMPACT_ATOMS: atom_id res chain seq x y z
N MET A 1 -14.01 -1.37 8.87
CA MET A 1 -13.19 -0.22 8.44
C MET A 1 -12.20 -0.70 7.40
N THR A 2 -11.86 0.17 6.45
CA THR A 2 -10.94 -0.07 5.34
C THR A 2 -9.75 0.84 5.46
N LEU A 3 -8.59 0.36 5.01
CA LEU A 3 -7.42 1.20 4.80
C LEU A 3 -7.61 2.04 3.54
N ALA A 4 -7.26 3.31 3.62
CA ALA A 4 -7.15 4.23 2.49
C ALA A 4 -5.67 4.42 2.10
N VAL A 5 -5.41 4.70 0.82
CA VAL A 5 -4.11 5.12 0.30
C VAL A 5 -4.28 6.42 -0.47
N ASP A 6 -3.55 7.43 -0.03
CA ASP A 6 -3.69 8.81 -0.48
C ASP A 6 -2.35 9.42 -0.88
N VAL A 7 -2.41 10.44 -1.72
CA VAL A 7 -1.26 11.31 -1.97
C VAL A 7 -1.28 12.43 -0.95
N PHE A 8 -0.15 12.71 -0.31
CA PHE A 8 0.03 13.94 0.45
C PHE A 8 1.14 14.79 -0.14
N VAL A 9 1.01 16.11 0.00
CA VAL A 9 2.07 17.07 -0.38
C VAL A 9 2.44 17.89 0.84
N ARG A 10 3.73 18.24 0.95
CA ARG A 10 4.24 19.19 1.94
C ARG A 10 4.41 20.57 1.32
N ASP A 11 4.04 21.60 2.05
CA ASP A 11 4.36 22.97 1.69
C ASP A 11 5.76 23.37 2.19
N ALA A 12 6.18 24.60 1.90
CA ALA A 12 7.48 25.11 2.31
C ALA A 12 7.64 25.27 3.84
N ASN A 13 6.55 25.27 4.60
CA ASN A 13 6.55 25.35 6.06
C ASN A 13 6.55 23.96 6.72
N GLY A 14 6.48 22.89 5.93
CA GLY A 14 6.40 21.51 6.40
C GLY A 14 4.98 21.06 6.76
N GLU A 15 3.97 21.93 6.60
CA GLU A 15 2.57 21.52 6.70
C GLU A 15 2.25 20.59 5.53
N TRP A 16 1.41 19.59 5.79
CA TRP A 16 1.03 18.63 4.77
C TRP A 16 -0.49 18.60 4.60
N ARG A 17 -0.91 18.30 3.38
CA ARG A 17 -2.31 18.09 3.04
C ARG A 17 -2.47 16.86 2.16
N VAL A 18 -3.57 16.15 2.34
CA VAL A 18 -4.02 15.08 1.44
C VAL A 18 -4.59 15.70 0.17
N LEU A 19 -4.27 15.11 -0.97
CA LEU A 19 -4.90 15.44 -2.25
C LEU A 19 -6.11 14.53 -2.49
N ASP A 20 -7.15 15.07 -3.10
CA ASP A 20 -8.34 14.29 -3.45
C ASP A 20 -8.01 13.14 -4.40
N VAL A 21 -8.75 12.04 -4.24
CA VAL A 21 -8.70 10.89 -5.14
C VAL A 21 -9.43 11.26 -6.43
N PRO A 22 -8.78 11.16 -7.61
CA PRO A 22 -9.42 11.44 -8.89
C PRO A 22 -10.68 10.59 -9.11
N GLU A 23 -11.65 11.16 -9.81
CA GLU A 23 -12.90 10.46 -10.14
C GLU A 23 -12.60 9.15 -10.90
N GLY A 24 -13.27 8.06 -10.48
CA GLY A 24 -13.08 6.73 -11.05
C GLY A 24 -11.86 5.96 -10.53
N CYS A 25 -11.00 6.58 -9.71
CA CYS A 25 -9.95 5.87 -8.98
C CYS A 25 -10.46 5.31 -7.65
N SER A 26 -9.81 4.25 -7.16
CA SER A 26 -10.04 3.70 -5.83
C SER A 26 -8.81 3.92 -4.96
N ASP A 27 -9.04 4.40 -3.75
CA ASP A 27 -8.06 4.60 -2.66
C ASP A 27 -8.00 3.42 -1.70
N SER A 28 -8.72 2.31 -1.96
CA SER A 28 -8.73 1.21 -1.00
C SER A 28 -7.38 0.49 -0.99
N ALA A 29 -6.74 0.44 0.18
CA ALA A 29 -5.56 -0.36 0.49
C ALA A 29 -5.90 -1.66 1.26
N GLY A 30 -7.18 -2.01 1.37
CA GLY A 30 -7.65 -3.26 1.96
C GLY A 30 -8.51 -3.05 3.21
N PHE A 31 -8.70 -4.12 3.98
CA PHE A 31 -9.41 -4.05 5.25
C PHE A 31 -8.49 -3.58 6.37
N GLU A 32 -9.04 -2.97 7.41
CA GLU A 32 -8.27 -2.61 8.60
C GLU A 32 -7.48 -3.80 9.19
N SER A 33 -8.07 -5.01 9.17
CA SER A 33 -7.38 -6.22 9.61
C SER A 33 -6.10 -6.53 8.81
N TRP A 34 -6.03 -6.10 7.54
CA TRP A 34 -4.91 -6.38 6.65
C TRP A 34 -3.62 -5.69 7.06
N ARG A 35 -3.69 -4.64 7.88
CA ARG A 35 -2.54 -4.07 8.60
C ARG A 35 -1.62 -5.16 9.15
N ARG A 36 -2.20 -6.09 9.91
CA ARG A 36 -1.46 -7.18 10.56
C ARG A 36 -1.50 -8.47 9.76
N THR A 37 -2.67 -8.81 9.19
CA THR A 37 -2.84 -10.14 8.57
C THR A 37 -2.26 -10.25 7.16
N VAL A 38 -1.95 -9.13 6.49
CA VAL A 38 -1.40 -9.13 5.13
C VAL A 38 -0.14 -8.27 5.06
N TRP A 39 -0.26 -6.95 5.20
CA TRP A 39 0.84 -6.01 5.02
C TRP A 39 1.95 -6.19 6.05
N GLY A 40 1.57 -6.42 7.30
CA GLY A 40 2.43 -6.76 8.43
C GLY A 40 2.86 -8.23 8.52
N SER A 41 2.42 -9.09 7.60
CA SER A 41 2.67 -10.52 7.72
C SER A 41 4.15 -10.88 7.57
N GLU A 42 4.55 -12.00 8.16
CA GLU A 42 5.91 -12.54 7.99
C GLU A 42 6.23 -12.82 6.51
N ALA A 43 5.25 -13.24 5.71
CA ALA A 43 5.43 -13.46 4.28
C ALA A 43 5.83 -12.20 3.53
N VAL A 44 5.23 -11.05 3.86
CA VAL A 44 5.61 -9.76 3.25
C VAL A 44 6.99 -9.31 3.77
N ARG A 45 7.27 -9.47 5.06
CA ARG A 45 8.57 -9.12 5.67
C ARG A 45 9.72 -9.97 5.12
N SER A 46 9.52 -11.27 4.91
CA SER A 46 10.55 -12.19 4.43
C SER A 46 10.96 -11.95 2.98
N LEU A 47 10.09 -11.31 2.18
CA LEU A 47 10.43 -10.80 0.85
C LEU A 47 11.38 -9.59 0.91
N GLY A 48 11.58 -8.98 2.09
CA GLY A 48 12.42 -7.81 2.28
C GLY A 48 11.68 -6.47 2.19
N ALA A 49 10.34 -6.49 2.21
CA ALA A 49 9.53 -5.28 2.30
C ALA A 49 9.79 -4.54 3.62
N ARG A 50 9.83 -3.21 3.57
CA ARG A 50 10.14 -2.33 4.69
C ARG A 50 9.05 -1.29 4.95
N HIS A 51 8.29 -0.88 3.93
CA HIS A 51 7.27 0.15 4.06
C HIS A 51 5.93 -0.45 4.50
N LEU A 52 5.33 -1.33 3.69
CA LEU A 52 4.02 -1.93 4.00
C LEU A 52 3.97 -2.65 5.36
N PRO A 53 5.04 -3.32 5.84
CA PRO A 53 5.05 -3.90 7.17
C PRO A 53 4.88 -2.91 8.34
N VAL A 54 5.12 -1.61 8.16
CA VAL A 54 4.87 -0.56 9.16
C VAL A 54 3.39 -0.51 9.53
N LEU A 55 2.50 -0.84 8.58
CA LEU A 55 1.05 -0.81 8.79
C LEU A 55 0.57 -1.70 9.93
N ALA A 56 1.36 -2.70 10.33
CA ALA A 56 1.07 -3.56 11.46
C ALA A 56 0.93 -2.79 12.78
N GLU A 57 1.69 -1.70 12.92
CA GLU A 57 1.84 -0.94 14.17
C GLU A 57 1.33 0.50 14.07
N ASP A 58 1.41 1.12 12.89
CA ASP A 58 1.03 2.53 12.70
C ASP A 58 0.56 2.83 11.26
N ASN A 59 0.17 4.06 10.97
CA ASN A 59 -0.01 4.57 9.62
C ASN A 59 1.33 4.64 8.89
N LEU A 60 1.30 4.43 7.57
CA LEU A 60 2.49 4.49 6.74
C LEU A 60 2.57 5.84 6.03
N PHE A 61 3.66 6.55 6.26
CA PHE A 61 4.05 7.73 5.49
C PHE A 61 5.28 7.37 4.65
N VAL A 62 5.17 7.49 3.34
CA VAL A 62 6.29 7.38 2.40
C VAL A 62 6.57 8.78 1.89
N GLU A 63 7.70 9.37 2.27
CA GLU A 63 8.06 10.71 1.82
C GLU A 63 8.38 10.72 0.32
N ALA A 64 8.29 11.88 -0.33
CA ALA A 64 8.42 12.00 -1.78
C ALA A 64 9.71 11.37 -2.35
N GLY A 65 10.83 11.49 -1.61
CA GLY A 65 12.11 10.89 -2.00
C GLY A 65 12.16 9.36 -1.88
N GLU A 66 11.25 8.76 -1.10
CA GLU A 66 11.17 7.32 -0.85
C GLU A 66 10.17 6.61 -1.77
N VAL A 67 9.27 7.36 -2.43
CA VAL A 67 8.26 6.83 -3.36
C VAL A 67 8.84 5.89 -4.42
N PRO A 68 10.00 6.16 -5.07
CA PRO A 68 10.60 5.21 -6.00
C PRO A 68 10.99 3.87 -5.34
N GLY A 69 11.41 3.89 -4.08
CA GLY A 69 11.70 2.70 -3.29
C GLY A 69 10.43 1.92 -2.95
N PHE A 70 9.39 2.64 -2.55
CA PHE A 70 8.08 2.07 -2.30
C PHE A 70 7.46 1.41 -3.53
N LEU A 71 7.57 2.02 -4.72
CA LEU A 71 7.12 1.40 -5.98
C LEU A 71 7.83 0.08 -6.28
N ARG A 72 9.14 -0.02 -6.00
CA ARG A 72 9.88 -1.28 -6.13
C ARG A 72 9.38 -2.34 -5.15
N GLU A 73 9.06 -1.95 -3.92
CA GLU A 73 8.47 -2.85 -2.94
C GLU A 73 7.09 -3.35 -3.39
N VAL A 74 6.22 -2.46 -3.88
CA VAL A 74 4.90 -2.83 -4.42
C VAL A 74 5.06 -3.80 -5.59
N ALA A 75 5.98 -3.53 -6.52
CA ALA A 75 6.27 -4.43 -7.64
C ALA A 75 6.77 -5.81 -7.18
N LEU A 76 7.63 -5.86 -6.15
CA LEU A 76 8.11 -7.10 -5.54
C LEU A 76 6.95 -7.91 -4.95
N LEU A 77 6.03 -7.28 -4.22
CA LEU A 77 4.86 -7.98 -3.67
C LEU A 77 3.93 -8.49 -4.77
N ARG A 78 3.73 -7.71 -5.84
CA ARG A 78 2.95 -8.13 -7.01
C ARG A 78 3.56 -9.34 -7.73
N ALA A 79 4.89 -9.42 -7.79
CA ALA A 79 5.59 -10.59 -8.35
C ALA A 79 5.47 -11.85 -7.46
N ASN A 80 5.15 -11.70 -6.18
CA ASN A 80 5.07 -12.78 -5.18
C ASN A 80 3.65 -12.99 -4.61
N LEU A 81 2.63 -12.61 -5.36
CA LEU A 81 1.22 -12.68 -4.93
C LEU A 81 0.79 -14.07 -4.48
N GLU A 82 1.23 -15.13 -5.15
CA GLU A 82 0.85 -16.51 -4.80
C GLU A 82 1.33 -16.90 -3.40
N LEU A 83 2.56 -16.51 -3.04
CA LEU A 83 3.12 -16.74 -1.71
C LEU A 83 2.31 -16.01 -0.63
N ILE A 84 2.01 -14.74 -0.86
CA ILE A 84 1.26 -13.90 0.08
C ILE A 84 -0.18 -14.43 0.21
N ALA A 85 -0.81 -14.81 -0.90
CA ALA A 85 -2.15 -15.39 -0.88
C ALA A 85 -2.17 -16.72 -0.11
N ALA A 86 -1.19 -17.60 -0.30
CA ALA A 86 -1.15 -18.90 0.38
C ALA A 86 -1.00 -18.78 1.91
N THR A 87 -0.37 -17.71 2.40
CA THR A 87 0.03 -17.56 3.81
C THR A 87 -0.89 -16.67 4.66
N THR A 88 -1.81 -15.93 4.06
CA THR A 88 -2.67 -14.95 4.76
C THR A 88 -4.06 -15.52 5.07
N GLU A 89 -4.33 -15.92 6.32
CA GLU A 89 -5.53 -16.68 6.74
C GLU A 89 -6.88 -16.03 6.36
N ARG A 90 -7.74 -16.75 5.61
CA ARG A 90 -9.20 -16.53 5.49
C ARG A 90 -9.93 -17.77 4.92
N PRO A 91 -11.26 -17.91 5.12
CA PRO A 91 -12.04 -19.05 4.63
C PRO A 91 -12.32 -19.06 3.11
N ARG A 92 -11.90 -18.03 2.35
CA ARG A 92 -12.08 -17.96 0.89
C ARG A 92 -10.90 -18.56 0.13
N GLY A 93 -11.15 -19.07 -1.07
CA GLY A 93 -10.16 -19.73 -1.93
C GLY A 93 -8.99 -18.82 -2.37
N ILE A 94 -7.84 -19.45 -2.69
CA ILE A 94 -6.57 -18.77 -3.01
C ILE A 94 -6.71 -17.82 -4.20
N ALA A 95 -7.41 -18.21 -5.27
CA ALA A 95 -7.56 -17.39 -6.47
C ALA A 95 -8.29 -16.06 -6.21
N GLU A 96 -9.35 -16.08 -5.40
CA GLU A 96 -10.08 -14.86 -5.01
C GLU A 96 -9.19 -13.95 -4.17
N ARG A 97 -8.43 -14.53 -3.23
CA ARG A 97 -7.50 -13.78 -2.39
C ARG A 97 -6.42 -13.11 -3.21
N ARG A 98 -5.84 -13.83 -4.16
CA ARG A 98 -4.86 -13.30 -5.11
C ARG A 98 -5.43 -12.11 -5.88
N HIS A 99 -6.66 -12.23 -6.37
CA HIS A 99 -7.33 -11.15 -7.07
C HIS A 99 -7.55 -9.91 -6.18
N GLN A 100 -7.97 -10.10 -4.93
CA GLN A 100 -8.11 -9.00 -3.98
C GLN A 100 -6.77 -8.33 -3.68
N LEU A 101 -5.70 -9.11 -3.45
CA LEU A 101 -4.35 -8.59 -3.22
C LEU A 101 -3.83 -7.79 -4.42
N ASP A 102 -3.92 -8.34 -5.63
CA ASP A 102 -3.49 -7.63 -6.85
C ASP A 102 -4.27 -6.33 -7.03
N SER A 103 -5.59 -6.34 -6.82
CA SER A 103 -6.41 -5.13 -6.90
C SER A 103 -5.96 -4.05 -5.91
N ARG A 104 -5.66 -4.40 -4.65
CA ARG A 104 -5.21 -3.42 -3.65
C ARG A 104 -3.79 -2.92 -3.91
N LEU A 105 -2.88 -3.79 -4.35
CA LEU A 105 -1.53 -3.37 -4.75
C LEU A 105 -1.55 -2.47 -5.99
N ARG A 106 -2.48 -2.66 -6.94
CA ARG A 106 -2.67 -1.74 -8.07
C ARG A 106 -3.17 -0.36 -7.63
N ASN A 107 -4.08 -0.30 -6.67
CA ASN A 107 -4.54 0.98 -6.12
C ASN A 107 -3.38 1.74 -5.43
N ILE A 108 -2.58 1.02 -4.65
CA ILE A 108 -1.38 1.57 -3.98
C ILE A 108 -0.35 2.04 -5.02
N GLU A 109 -0.07 1.23 -6.04
CA GLU A 109 0.84 1.56 -7.14
C GLU A 109 0.38 2.81 -7.90
N ALA A 110 -0.89 2.86 -8.30
CA ALA A 110 -1.47 4.01 -9.00
C ALA A 110 -1.39 5.28 -8.16
N THR A 111 -1.59 5.18 -6.84
CA THR A 111 -1.45 6.31 -5.93
C THR A 111 0.01 6.73 -5.76
N ALA A 112 0.94 5.80 -5.66
CA ALA A 112 2.37 6.09 -5.60
C ALA A 112 2.91 6.72 -6.89
N LEU A 113 2.40 6.33 -8.06
CA LEU A 113 2.73 6.98 -9.34
C LEU A 113 2.23 8.42 -9.38
N ARG A 114 0.99 8.69 -8.91
CA ARG A 114 0.46 10.05 -8.78
C ARG A 114 1.26 10.90 -7.79
N ALA A 115 1.70 10.30 -6.67
CA ALA A 115 2.58 10.97 -5.72
C ALA A 115 3.90 11.37 -6.39
N LEU A 116 4.51 10.48 -7.19
CA LEU A 116 5.73 10.78 -7.93
C LEU A 116 5.54 11.93 -8.93
N GLU A 117 4.43 11.94 -9.68
CA GLU A 117 4.11 13.00 -10.65
C GLU A 117 3.90 14.38 -9.98
N SER A 118 3.35 14.40 -8.78
CA SER A 118 3.08 15.63 -8.01
C SER A 118 4.22 16.07 -7.10
N GLY A 119 5.30 15.28 -7.00
CA GLY A 119 6.38 15.50 -6.02
C GLY A 119 5.93 15.29 -4.57
N GLY A 120 4.82 14.58 -4.37
CA GLY A 120 4.24 14.25 -3.06
C GLY A 120 4.70 12.90 -2.51
N GLY A 121 4.25 12.59 -1.30
CA GLY A 121 4.40 11.30 -0.66
C GLY A 121 3.12 10.47 -0.70
N VAL A 122 3.19 9.26 -0.14
CA VAL A 122 2.04 8.34 0.00
C VAL A 122 1.70 8.17 1.47
N LEU A 123 0.42 8.29 1.80
CA LEU A 123 -0.14 8.01 3.13
C LEU A 123 -1.03 6.78 3.05
N ILE A 124 -0.87 5.82 3.97
CA ILE A 124 -1.82 4.72 4.18
C ILE A 124 -2.29 4.69 5.64
N TRP A 125 -3.60 4.71 5.84
CA TRP A 125 -4.26 4.90 7.14
C TRP A 125 -5.64 4.24 7.23
#